data_AF-A0A525CJX2-F1
#
_entry.id   AF-A0A525CJX2-F1
#
_cell.length_a   1.000
_cell.length_b   1.000
_cell.length_c   1.000
_cell.angle_alpha   90.00
_cell.angle_beta   90.00
_cell.angle_gamma   90.00
#
_symmetry.space_group_name_H-M   'P 1'
#
loop_
_entity.id
_entity.type
_entity.pdbx_description
1 polymer ?
#
loop_
_entity_poly.entity_id
_entity_poly.type
_entity_poly.pdbx_seq_one_letter_code
_entity_poly.pdbx_strand_id
1 'polypeptide(L)'
;MVLIDILHNTDWSYGLIVFAARVCDVSLGTLRTIAIVHGRTLMSFWLGFFEAGIWLAVVSTIVQTVSQQPALGVIYAFGFATGNLVGIKVEKLIAMGHLILRVISCNDPSALAAAMRQQGHAVTTFAGEGLK
;
A
#
# COMPACT_ATOMS: atom_id res chain seq x y z
N MET A 1 19.83 23.13 21.89
CA MET A 1 18.77 24.06 22.34
C MET A 1 17.57 23.98 21.42
N VAL A 2 17.69 24.40 20.15
CA VAL A 2 16.60 24.38 19.14
C VAL A 2 15.83 23.06 19.02
N LEU A 3 16.52 21.90 19.02
CA LEU A 3 15.85 20.59 18.88
C LEU A 3 14.99 20.21 20.09
N ILE A 4 15.40 20.62 21.30
CA ILE A 4 14.70 20.32 22.55
C ILE A 4 13.47 21.22 22.69
N ASP A 5 13.58 22.48 22.28
CA ASP A 5 12.46 23.43 22.25
C ASP A 5 11.36 23.00 21.26
N ILE A 6 11.75 22.44 20.12
CA ILE A 6 10.81 21.85 19.14
C ILE A 6 10.03 20.67 19.74
N LEU A 7 10.70 19.79 20.50
CA LEU A 7 10.08 18.61 21.12
C LEU A 7 9.16 18.98 22.30
N HIS A 8 9.47 20.06 23.02
CA HIS A 8 8.71 20.47 24.20
C HIS A 8 7.45 21.28 23.85
N ASN A 9 7.42 21.95 22.69
CA ASN A 9 6.24 22.66 22.17
C ASN A 9 5.30 21.77 21.34
N THR A 10 5.64 20.50 21.16
CA THR A 10 4.82 19.58 20.36
C THR A 10 3.80 18.89 21.24
N ASP A 11 2.53 18.99 20.87
CA ASP A 11 1.49 18.18 21.50
C ASP A 11 1.57 16.75 20.96
N TRP A 12 2.22 15.89 21.74
CA TRP A 12 2.45 14.48 21.38
C TRP A 12 1.17 13.69 21.18
N SER A 13 0.10 14.05 21.91
CA SER A 13 -1.20 13.39 21.76
C SER A 13 -1.80 13.67 20.38
N TYR A 14 -1.73 14.93 19.96
CA TYR A 14 -2.15 15.38 18.64
C TYR A 14 -1.28 14.77 17.53
N GLY A 15 0.04 14.74 17.73
CA GLY A 15 0.97 14.09 16.81
C GLY A 15 0.62 12.62 16.57
N LEU A 16 0.25 11.87 17.61
CA LEU A 16 -0.13 10.46 17.49
C LEU A 16 -1.43 10.26 16.71
N ILE A 17 -2.39 11.17 16.85
CA ILE A 17 -3.63 11.19 16.06
C ILE A 17 -3.32 11.45 14.59
N VAL A 18 -2.49 12.47 14.29
CA VAL A 18 -2.07 12.78 12.91
C VAL A 18 -1.33 11.59 12.29
N PHE A 19 -0.43 10.96 13.05
CA PHE A 19 0.27 9.76 12.63
C PHE A 19 -0.70 8.64 12.26
N ALA A 20 -1.61 8.28 13.17
CA ALA A 20 -2.58 7.21 12.94
C ALA A 20 -3.50 7.52 11.75
N ALA A 21 -3.99 8.76 11.65
CA ALA A 21 -4.80 9.20 10.52
C ALA A 21 -4.05 9.09 9.19
N ARG A 22 -2.76 9.46 9.14
CA ARG A 22 -1.93 9.28 7.94
C ARG A 22 -1.64 7.84 7.60
N VAL A 23 -1.41 6.99 8.60
CA VAL A 23 -1.23 5.55 8.37
C VAL A 23 -2.49 4.96 7.73
N CYS A 24 -3.67 5.29 8.26
CA CYS A 24 -4.95 4.86 7.70
C CYS A 24 -5.16 5.40 6.28
N ASP A 25 -4.98 6.70 6.05
CA ASP A 25 -5.17 7.33 4.74
C ASP A 25 -4.30 6.69 3.65
N VAL A 26 -2.99 6.56 3.91
CA VAL A 26 -2.06 5.99 2.91
C VAL A 26 -2.32 4.49 2.70
N SER A 27 -2.70 3.78 3.75
CA SER A 27 -3.09 2.37 3.62
C SER A 27 -4.30 2.22 2.71
N LEU A 28 -5.32 3.07 2.87
CA LEU A 28 -6.51 3.09 1.99
C LEU A 28 -6.14 3.44 0.55
N GLY A 29 -5.28 4.45 0.33
CA GLY A 29 -4.80 4.80 -1.02
C GLY A 29 -4.03 3.67 -1.70
N THR A 30 -3.26 2.91 -0.92
CA THR A 30 -2.57 1.70 -1.41
C THR A 30 -3.58 0.66 -1.86
N LEU A 31 -4.57 0.34 -1.01
CA LEU A 31 -5.62 -0.62 -1.34
C LEU A 31 -6.47 -0.16 -2.54
N ARG A 32 -6.76 1.15 -2.64
CA ARG A 32 -7.47 1.74 -3.78
C ARG A 32 -6.70 1.52 -5.07
N THR A 33 -5.41 1.82 -5.06
CA THR A 33 -4.55 1.66 -6.24
C THR A 33 -4.56 0.22 -6.72
N ILE A 34 -4.47 -0.73 -5.78
CA ILE A 34 -4.52 -2.16 -6.10
C ILE A 34 -5.91 -2.56 -6.61
N ALA A 35 -6.98 -2.06 -6.01
CA ALA A 35 -8.35 -2.29 -6.48
C ALA A 35 -8.55 -1.78 -7.93
N ILE A 36 -7.95 -0.64 -8.29
CA ILE A 36 -7.97 -0.11 -9.67
C ILE A 36 -7.23 -1.06 -10.61
N VAL A 37 -6.01 -1.50 -10.26
CA VAL A 37 -5.21 -2.43 -11.08
C VAL A 37 -5.95 -3.75 -11.30
N HIS A 38 -6.69 -4.23 -10.30
CA HIS A 38 -7.50 -5.45 -10.38
C HIS A 38 -8.91 -5.25 -10.96
N GLY A 39 -9.25 -4.04 -11.44
CA GLY A 39 -10.55 -3.75 -12.06
C GLY A 39 -11.75 -3.76 -11.10
N ARG A 40 -11.55 -3.63 -9.79
CA ARG A 40 -12.61 -3.65 -8.76
C ARG A 40 -13.23 -2.26 -8.58
N THR A 41 -14.06 -1.83 -9.52
CA THR A 41 -14.60 -0.46 -9.63
C THR A 41 -15.35 0.03 -8.39
N LEU A 42 -16.24 -0.77 -7.81
CA LEU A 42 -17.03 -0.32 -6.65
C LEU A 42 -16.16 -0.16 -5.40
N MET A 43 -15.18 -1.05 -5.23
CA MET A 43 -14.23 -0.98 -4.12
C MET A 43 -13.32 0.25 -4.25
N SER A 44 -12.81 0.54 -5.45
CA SER A 44 -11.97 1.73 -5.67
C SER A 44 -12.72 3.04 -5.44
N PHE A 45 -14.01 3.11 -5.79
CA PHE A 45 -14.87 4.26 -5.52
C PHE A 45 -14.99 4.55 -4.01
N TRP A 46 -15.41 3.56 -3.23
CA TRP A 46 -15.62 3.76 -1.79
C TRP A 46 -14.32 4.05 -1.05
N LEU A 47 -13.24 3.32 -1.38
CA LEU A 47 -11.92 3.60 -0.80
C LEU A 47 -11.48 5.04 -1.09
N GLY A 48 -11.64 5.51 -2.32
CA GLY A 48 -11.29 6.89 -2.70
C GLY A 48 -12.15 7.95 -2.01
N PHE A 49 -13.45 7.68 -1.81
CA PHE A 49 -14.33 8.59 -1.10
C PHE A 49 -13.90 8.77 0.37
N PHE A 50 -13.64 7.68 1.08
CA PHE A 50 -13.19 7.76 2.48
C PHE A 50 -11.77 8.31 2.62
N GLU A 51 -10.85 7.91 1.75
CA GLU A 51 -9.48 8.47 1.68
C GLU A 51 -9.52 9.99 1.48
N ALA A 52 -10.28 10.49 0.49
CA ALA A 52 -10.37 11.93 0.25
C ALA A 52 -10.92 12.71 1.47
N GLY A 53 -11.88 12.13 2.20
CA GLY A 53 -12.41 12.72 3.43
C GLY A 53 -11.37 12.80 4.55
N ILE A 54 -10.61 11.72 4.79
CA ILE A 54 -9.53 11.69 5.78
C ILE A 54 -8.42 12.68 5.39
N TRP A 55 -8.00 12.64 4.13
CA TRP A 55 -6.98 13.54 3.61
C TRP A 55 -7.35 15.01 3.83
N LEU A 56 -8.59 15.40 3.49
CA LEU A 56 -9.08 16.77 3.67
C LEU A 56 -9.06 17.19 5.16
N ALA A 57 -9.51 16.32 6.05
CA ALA A 57 -9.51 16.60 7.49
C ALA A 57 -8.08 16.79 8.04
N VAL A 58 -7.15 15.91 7.66
CA VAL A 58 -5.75 16.00 8.10
C VAL A 58 -5.05 17.23 7.51
N VAL A 59 -5.20 17.47 6.20
CA VAL A 59 -4.49 18.56 5.52
C VAL A 59 -4.93 19.94 6.03
N SER A 60 -6.23 20.12 6.25
CA SER A 60 -6.80 21.39 6.72
C SER A 60 -6.24 21.80 8.08
N THR A 61 -5.92 20.81 8.92
CA THR A 61 -5.39 21.06 10.27
C THR A 61 -3.86 21.16 10.25
N ILE A 62 -3.15 20.23 9.60
CA ILE A 62 -1.69 20.18 9.65
C ILE A 62 -1.01 21.38 8.99
N VAL A 63 -1.59 21.92 7.90
CA VAL A 63 -1.00 23.06 7.18
C VAL A 63 -0.93 24.30 8.07
N GLN A 64 -1.90 24.48 8.97
CA GLN A 64 -1.90 25.60 9.91
C GLN A 64 -0.96 25.34 11.10
N THR A 65 -0.93 24.10 11.61
CA THR A 65 -0.15 23.76 12.81
C THR A 65 1.34 23.55 12.53
N VAL A 66 1.73 23.10 11.33
CA VAL A 66 3.14 22.74 11.04
C VAL A 66 4.10 23.93 11.10
N SER A 67 3.63 25.14 10.77
CA SER A 67 4.41 26.38 10.90
C SER A 67 4.71 26.72 12.36
N GLN A 68 3.86 26.29 13.29
CA GLN A 68 4.02 26.52 14.73
C GLN A 68 4.75 25.36 15.42
N GLN A 69 4.55 24.13 14.94
CA GLN A 69 5.12 22.89 15.50
C GLN A 69 5.78 22.05 14.38
N PRO A 70 7.06 22.32 14.05
CA PRO A 70 7.75 21.64 12.96
C PRO A 70 7.88 20.11 13.13
N ALA A 71 7.92 19.62 14.37
CA ALA A 71 7.99 18.18 14.66
C ALA A 71 6.79 17.40 14.13
N LEU A 72 5.60 18.03 14.07
CA LEU A 72 4.41 17.41 13.50
C LEU A 72 4.59 17.08 12.02
N GLY A 73 5.39 17.86 11.28
CA GLY A 73 5.74 17.57 9.89
C GLY A 73 6.55 16.28 9.76
N VAL A 74 7.47 16.02 10.69
CA VAL A 74 8.23 14.77 10.74
C VAL A 74 7.33 13.59 11.08
N ILE A 75 6.45 13.74 12.07
CA ILE A 75 5.47 12.72 12.46
C ILE A 75 4.52 12.41 11.30
N TYR A 76 4.06 13.44 10.58
CA TYR A 76 3.24 13.31 9.38
C TYR A 76 3.97 12.50 8.29
N ALA A 77 5.22 12.84 7.99
CA ALA A 77 6.04 12.13 7.01
C ALA A 77 6.28 10.67 7.43
N PHE A 78 6.50 10.42 8.72
CA PHE A 78 6.68 9.07 9.26
C PHE A 78 5.39 8.24 9.19
N GLY A 79 4.24 8.86 9.48
CA GLY A 79 2.92 8.25 9.29
C GLY A 79 2.66 7.89 7.83
N PHE A 80 3.05 8.75 6.90
CA PHE A 80 2.97 8.46 5.47
C PHE A 80 3.83 7.25 5.06
N ALA A 81 5.10 7.22 5.48
CA ALA A 81 6.00 6.10 5.18
C ALA A 81 5.50 4.78 5.79
N THR A 82 5.04 4.82 7.04
CA THR A 82 4.50 3.65 7.75
C THR A 82 3.20 3.16 7.10
N GLY A 83 2.33 4.06 6.66
CA GLY A 83 1.09 3.72 5.97
C GLY A 83 1.31 2.93 4.69
N ASN A 84 2.38 3.18 3.93
CA ASN A 84 2.72 2.36 2.77
C ASN A 84 3.05 0.91 3.17
N LEU A 85 3.85 0.73 4.24
CA LEU A 85 4.18 -0.61 4.75
C LEU A 85 2.93 -1.35 5.23
N VAL A 86 2.05 -0.65 5.94
CA VAL A 86 0.79 -1.22 6.45
C VAL A 86 -0.14 -1.55 5.29
N GLY A 87 -0.35 -0.65 4.33
CA GLY A 87 -1.17 -0.87 3.14
C GLY A 87 -0.76 -2.11 2.36
N ILE A 88 0.55 -2.29 2.11
CA ILE A 88 1.09 -3.47 1.44
C ILE A 88 0.85 -4.74 2.28
N LYS A 89 1.03 -4.69 3.60
CA LYS A 89 0.76 -5.85 4.47
C LYS A 89 -0.72 -6.22 4.50
N VAL A 90 -1.61 -5.22 4.57
CA VAL A 90 -3.05 -5.41 4.56
C VAL A 90 -3.48 -6.02 3.24
N GLU A 91 -2.93 -5.57 2.11
CA GLU A 91 -3.21 -6.18 0.82
C GLU A 91 -2.80 -7.66 0.76
N LYS A 92 -1.59 -8.00 1.21
CA LYS A 92 -1.13 -9.39 1.27
C LYS A 92 -2.05 -10.28 2.09
N LEU A 93 -2.67 -9.74 3.14
CA LEU A 93 -3.62 -10.47 3.98
C LEU A 93 -4.95 -10.73 3.25
N ILE A 94 -5.40 -9.78 2.42
CA ILE A 94 -6.67 -9.89 1.68
C ILE A 94 -6.50 -10.72 0.39
N ALA A 95 -5.26 -10.97 -0.05
CA ALA A 95 -4.93 -11.77 -1.25
C ALA A 95 -5.74 -11.31 -2.49
N MET A 96 -5.67 -10.02 -2.79
CA MET A 96 -6.55 -9.37 -3.78
C MET A 96 -6.30 -9.74 -5.25
N GLY A 97 -5.49 -10.77 -5.55
CA GLY A 97 -5.18 -11.17 -6.91
C GLY A 97 -4.66 -12.59 -7.06
N HIS A 98 -4.62 -13.07 -8.30
CA HIS A 98 -3.96 -14.32 -8.68
C HIS A 98 -2.54 -14.03 -9.16
N LEU A 99 -1.56 -14.76 -8.61
CA LEU A 99 -0.18 -14.71 -9.10
C LEU A 99 -0.06 -15.55 -10.38
N ILE A 100 0.27 -14.92 -11.50
CA ILE A 100 0.60 -15.64 -12.75
C ILE A 100 2.10 -15.94 -12.75
N LEU A 101 2.46 -17.21 -12.55
CA LEU A 101 3.84 -17.68 -12.65
C LEU A 101 4.13 -18.09 -14.11
N ARG A 102 5.04 -17.41 -14.78
CA ARG A 102 5.51 -17.78 -16.13
C ARG A 102 6.89 -18.42 -16.05
N VAL A 103 6.95 -19.71 -16.37
CA VAL A 103 8.21 -20.47 -16.40
C VAL A 103 8.60 -20.72 -17.85
N ILE A 104 9.83 -20.37 -18.20
CA ILE A 104 10.42 -20.69 -19.51
C ILE A 104 11.46 -21.78 -19.26
N SER A 105 11.23 -22.97 -19.82
CA SER A 105 12.13 -24.10 -19.70
C SER A 105 12.61 -24.53 -21.09
N CYS A 106 13.92 -24.73 -21.24
CA CYS A 106 14.51 -25.32 -22.44
C CYS A 106 14.47 -26.86 -22.42
N ASN A 107 14.26 -27.46 -21.24
CA ASN A 107 14.13 -28.90 -21.02
C ASN A 107 12.65 -29.29 -20.88
N ASP A 108 12.36 -30.60 -20.95
CA ASP A 108 10.99 -31.14 -20.87
C ASP A 108 10.16 -30.54 -19.73
N PRO A 109 9.19 -29.64 -20.04
CA PRO A 109 8.37 -28.97 -19.04
C PRO A 109 7.22 -29.87 -18.55
N SER A 110 7.04 -31.06 -19.12
CA SER A 110 5.88 -31.92 -18.86
C SER A 110 5.81 -32.37 -17.40
N ALA A 111 6.95 -32.76 -16.80
CA ALA A 111 7.03 -33.20 -15.41
C ALA A 111 6.66 -32.07 -14.43
N LEU A 112 7.15 -30.85 -14.69
CA LEU A 112 6.82 -29.68 -13.88
C LEU A 112 5.34 -29.32 -14.00
N ALA A 113 4.81 -29.29 -15.23
CA ALA A 113 3.41 -28.99 -15.47
C ALA A 113 2.48 -30.05 -14.85
N ALA A 114 2.86 -31.34 -14.88
CA ALA A 114 2.13 -32.42 -14.24
C ALA A 114 2.12 -32.29 -12.71
N ALA A 115 3.27 -32.01 -12.09
CA ALA A 115 3.38 -31.80 -10.65
C ALA A 115 2.50 -30.62 -10.18
N MET A 116 2.52 -29.50 -10.91
CA MET A 116 1.71 -28.32 -10.59
C MET A 116 0.20 -28.58 -10.75
N ARG A 117 -0.21 -29.36 -11.77
CA ARG A 117 -1.62 -29.78 -11.93
C ARG A 117 -2.08 -30.73 -10.83
N GLN A 118 -1.22 -31.65 -10.38
CA GLN A 118 -1.53 -32.53 -9.25
C GLN A 118 -1.76 -31.75 -7.94
N GLN A 119 -1.10 -30.60 -7.78
CA GLN A 119 -1.32 -29.67 -6.66
C GLN A 119 -2.58 -28.79 -6.82
N GLY A 120 -3.34 -28.95 -7.90
CA GLY A 120 -4.59 -28.22 -8.16
C GLY A 120 -4.41 -26.86 -8.83
N HIS A 121 -3.20 -26.53 -9.32
CA HIS A 121 -2.97 -25.28 -10.05
C HIS A 121 -3.38 -25.39 -11.53
N ALA A 122 -4.03 -24.36 -12.05
CA ALA A 122 -4.33 -24.24 -13.48
C ALA A 122 -3.05 -23.92 -14.26
N VAL A 123 -2.59 -24.84 -15.10
CA VAL A 123 -1.36 -24.71 -15.89
C VAL A 123 -1.64 -24.81 -17.38
N THR A 124 -1.27 -23.76 -18.10
CA THR A 124 -1.28 -23.72 -19.57
C THR A 124 0.16 -23.83 -20.08
N THR A 125 0.39 -24.76 -21.01
CA THR A 125 1.69 -24.97 -21.66
C THR A 125 1.57 -24.64 -23.14
N PHE A 126 2.56 -23.96 -23.70
CA PHE A 126 2.65 -23.65 -25.13
C PHE A 126 4.08 -23.86 -25.61
N ALA A 127 4.24 -24.31 -26.87
CA ALA A 127 5.54 -24.32 -27.53
C ALA A 127 5.86 -22.90 -28.01
N GLY A 128 7.05 -22.41 -27.68
CA GLY A 128 7.54 -21.11 -28.12
C GLY A 128 8.82 -21.27 -28.93
N GLU A 129 8.90 -20.61 -30.07
CA GLU A 129 10.10 -20.50 -30.89
C GLU A 129 10.60 -19.04 -30.88
N GLY A 130 11.91 -18.85 -30.83
CA GLY A 130 12.55 -17.53 -30.85
C GLY A 130 13.40 -17.36 -32.10
N LEU A 131 13.52 -16.13 -32.59
CA LEU A 131 14.50 -15.80 -33.62
C LEU A 131 15.90 -15.77 -32.99
N LYS A 132 16.88 -16.38 -33.65
CA LYS A 132 18.31 -16.25 -33.29
C LYS A 132 18.88 -14.93 -33.82
#